data_AF-A0A645JFK8-F1
#
_entry.id   AF-A0A645JFK8-F1
#
_cell.length_a   1.000
_cell.length_b   1.000
_cell.length_c   1.000
_cell.angle_alpha   90.00
_cell.angle_beta   90.00
_cell.angle_gamma   90.00
#
_symmetry.space_group_name_H-M   'P 1'
#
loop_
_entity.id
_entity.type
_entity.pdbx_description
1 polymer ?
#
loop_
_entity_poly.entity_id
_entity_poly.type
_entity_poly.pdbx_seq_one_letter_code
_entity_poly.pdbx_strand_id
1 'polypeptide(L)' 'MCIEDQIYKLTAREQRFLKNSWAEEFSNTVFLIIDEDRFSVLYSDNLTIRPNTPININIGFLMLKEIFGQSDTEVCSH' A
#
# COMPACT_ATOMS: atom_id res chain seq x y z
N MET A 1 1.51 1.64 -12.35
CA MET A 1 2.26 0.40 -12.12
C MET A 1 1.29 -0.55 -11.45
N CYS A 2 0.79 -1.57 -12.16
CA CYS A 2 -0.18 -2.51 -11.58
C CYS A 2 0.56 -3.44 -10.63
N ILE A 3 0.01 -3.70 -9.44
CA ILE A 3 0.52 -4.70 -8.49
C ILE A 3 0.69 -6.07 -9.18
N GLU A 4 -0.19 -6.35 -10.16
CA GLU A 4 -0.12 -7.54 -11.00
C GLU A 4 1.27 -7.72 -11.67
N ASP A 5 1.90 -6.65 -12.18
CA ASP A 5 3.21 -6.72 -12.86
C ASP A 5 4.33 -7.24 -11.96
N GLN A 6 4.25 -6.99 -10.65
CA GLN A 6 5.20 -7.51 -9.67
C GLN A 6 4.85 -8.94 -9.23
N ILE A 7 3.56 -9.25 -9.07
CA ILE A 7 3.10 -10.61 -8.75
C ILE A 7 3.48 -11.59 -9.88
N TYR A 8 3.43 -11.17 -11.13
CA TYR A 8 3.83 -12.00 -12.27
C TYR A 8 5.31 -12.40 -12.27
N LYS A 9 6.17 -11.69 -11.52
CA LYS A 9 7.59 -12.04 -11.36
C LYS A 9 7.83 -13.10 -10.28
N LEU A 10 6.84 -13.37 -9.43
CA LEU A 10 6.94 -14.36 -8.36
C LEU A 10 6.78 -15.78 -8.91
N THR A 11 7.47 -16.74 -8.32
CA THR A 11 7.25 -18.17 -8.58
C THR A 11 5.84 -18.59 -8.15
N ALA A 12 5.33 -19.69 -8.71
CA ALA A 12 4.02 -20.22 -8.33
C ALA A 12 3.88 -20.51 -6.82
N ARG A 13 4.99 -20.87 -6.16
CA ARG A 13 5.04 -21.07 -4.70
C ARG A 13 4.86 -19.75 -3.95
N GLU A 14 5.59 -18.71 -4.34
CA GLU A 14 5.52 -17.37 -3.74
C GLU A 14 4.15 -16.73 -3.97
N GLN A 15 3.58 -16.85 -5.17
CA GLN A 15 2.22 -16.39 -5.46
C GLN A 15 1.20 -17.09 -4.56
N ARG A 16 1.32 -18.41 -4.36
CA ARG A 16 0.43 -19.16 -3.48
C ARG A 16 0.58 -18.73 -2.01
N PHE A 17 1.80 -18.47 -1.56
CA PHE A 17 2.03 -17.95 -0.21
C PHE A 17 1.42 -16.56 -0.02
N LEU A 18 1.62 -15.66 -0.99
CA LEU A 18 1.09 -14.30 -0.95
C LEU A 18 -0.44 -14.28 -0.93
N LYS A 19 -1.08 -15.10 -1.77
CA LYS A 19 -2.54 -15.27 -1.81
C LYS A 19 -3.10 -15.78 -0.48
N ASN A 20 -2.46 -16.78 0.12
CA ASN A 20 -2.90 -17.30 1.42
C ASN A 20 -2.43 -16.45 2.64
N SER A 21 -1.92 -15.24 2.41
CA SER A 21 -1.44 -14.35 3.47
C SER A 21 -2.40 -13.20 3.72
N TRP A 22 -2.07 -12.35 4.70
CA TRP A 22 -2.80 -11.11 4.96
C TRP A 22 -2.85 -10.16 3.74
N ALA A 23 -1.90 -10.29 2.80
CA ALA A 23 -1.75 -9.37 1.68
C ALA A 23 -2.95 -9.37 0.73
N GLU A 24 -3.56 -10.54 0.48
CA GLU A 24 -4.72 -10.65 -0.40
C GLU A 24 -5.94 -9.93 0.19
N GLU A 25 -6.25 -10.21 1.46
CA GLU A 25 -7.37 -9.57 2.17
C GLU A 25 -7.14 -8.06 2.36
N PHE A 26 -5.90 -7.67 2.69
CA PHE A 26 -5.55 -6.26 2.83
C PHE A 26 -5.75 -5.50 1.52
N SER A 27 -5.30 -6.05 0.39
CA SER A 27 -5.46 -5.42 -0.92
C SER A 27 -6.92 -5.35 -1.37
N ASN A 28 -7.69 -6.42 -1.17
CA ASN A 28 -9.06 -6.53 -1.69
C ASN A 28 -10.10 -5.85 -0.80
N THR A 29 -9.82 -5.67 0.48
CA THR A 29 -10.78 -5.13 1.44
C THR A 29 -10.27 -3.84 2.05
N VAL A 30 -9.13 -3.86 2.75
CA VAL A 30 -8.67 -2.72 3.55
C VAL A 30 -8.19 -1.56 2.69
N PHE A 31 -7.41 -1.82 1.64
CA PHE A 31 -6.85 -0.79 0.79
C PHE A 31 -7.93 -0.03 0.00
N LEU A 32 -8.97 -0.75 -0.46
CA LEU A 32 -10.06 -0.16 -1.25
C LEU A 32 -11.00 0.73 -0.43
N ILE A 33 -11.10 0.53 0.88
CA ILE A 33 -11.97 1.34 1.74
C ILE A 33 -11.30 2.61 2.26
N ILE A 34 -10.02 2.84 1.94
CA ILE A 34 -9.33 4.07 2.34
C ILE A 34 -9.89 5.24 1.52
N ASP A 35 -10.72 6.04 2.16
CA ASP A 35 -11.28 7.26 1.60
C ASP A 35 -10.23 8.39 1.55
N GLU A 36 -9.71 8.66 0.36
CA GLU A 36 -8.70 9.70 0.13
C GLU A 36 -9.25 11.11 0.34
N ASP A 37 -10.55 11.34 0.19
CA ASP A 37 -11.15 12.69 0.29
C ASP A 37 -11.03 13.23 1.72
N ARG A 38 -10.97 12.34 2.71
CA ARG A 38 -10.70 12.70 4.12
C ARG A 38 -9.34 13.37 4.32
N PHE A 39 -8.42 13.14 3.38
CA PHE A 39 -7.07 13.69 3.40
C PHE A 39 -6.90 14.80 2.36
N SER A 40 -8.00 15.31 1.80
CA SER A 40 -7.98 16.36 0.79
C SER A 40 -7.24 17.63 1.21
N VAL A 41 -7.20 17.93 2.51
CA VAL A 41 -6.42 19.03 3.08
C VAL A 41 -4.91 18.88 2.89
N LEU A 42 -4.42 17.67 2.64
CA LEU A 42 -3.01 17.39 2.33
C LEU A 42 -2.70 17.58 0.84
N TYR A 43 -3.72 17.70 -0.01
CA TYR A 43 -3.54 18.03 -1.41
C TYR A 43 -3.36 19.54 -1.59
N SER A 44 -2.45 19.92 -2.48
CA SER A 44 -2.34 21.29 -2.95
C SER A 44 -3.25 21.50 -4.16
N ASP A 45 -4.00 22.60 -4.20
CA ASP A 45 -4.71 23.05 -5.40
C ASP A 45 -3.74 23.34 -6.57
N ASN A 46 -2.46 23.49 -6.27
CA ASN A 46 -1.42 23.59 -7.27
C ASN A 46 -1.09 22.20 -7.84
N LEU A 47 -1.58 21.94 -9.06
CA LEU A 47 -1.34 20.71 -9.82
C LEU A 47 0.15 20.35 -10.03
N THR A 48 1.07 21.32 -9.86
CA THR A 48 2.52 21.09 -9.92
C THR A 48 3.12 20.50 -8.64
N ILE A 49 2.36 20.53 -7.53
CA ILE A 49 2.72 19.96 -6.21
C ILE A 49 1.83 18.74 -5.96
N ARG A 50 1.63 17.90 -6.98
CA ARG A 50 0.97 16.62 -6.76
C ARG A 50 1.93 15.77 -5.91
N PRO A 51 1.51 15.21 -4.75
CA PRO A 51 2.36 14.30 -4.00
C PRO A 51 2.79 13.16 -4.93
N ASN A 52 4.08 12.80 -4.92
CA ASN A 52 4.59 11.73 -5.78
C ASN A 52 3.94 10.37 -5.49
N THR A 53 3.26 10.23 -4.34
CA THR A 53 2.63 8.99 -3.87
C THR A 53 1.16 9.25 -3.50
N PRO A 54 0.20 8.48 -4.05
CA PRO A 54 -1.20 8.47 -3.60
C PRO A 54 -1.36 8.31 -2.08
N ILE A 55 -2.34 8.98 -1.48
CA ILE A 55 -2.54 8.97 -0.02
C ILE A 55 -2.90 7.57 0.49
N ASN A 56 -3.73 6.82 -0.24
CA ASN A 56 -4.09 5.45 0.14
C ASN A 56 -2.86 4.55 0.33
N ILE A 57 -1.79 4.74 -0.43
CA ILE A 57 -0.51 4.05 -0.26
C ILE A 57 0.15 4.43 1.07
N ASN A 58 0.22 5.73 1.39
CA ASN A 58 0.83 6.20 2.64
C ASN A 58 0.05 5.70 3.87
N ILE A 59 -1.29 5.76 3.82
CA ILE A 59 -2.16 5.29 4.89
C ILE A 59 -2.07 3.77 5.03
N GLY A 60 -2.10 3.04 3.92
CA GLY A 60 -1.94 1.58 3.93
C GLY A 60 -0.60 1.18 4.54
N PHE A 61 0.48 1.87 4.19
CA PHE A 61 1.80 1.66 4.77
C PHE A 61 1.83 1.92 6.29
N LEU A 62 1.21 3.01 6.75
CA LEU A 62 1.10 3.31 8.19
C LEU A 62 0.30 2.25 8.95
N MET A 63 -0.80 1.73 8.37
CA MET A 63 -1.56 0.65 8.98
C MET A 63 -0.71 -0.61 9.13
N LEU A 64 0.02 -1.01 8.08
CA LEU A 64 0.88 -2.19 8.12
C LEU A 64 2.00 -2.05 9.15
N LYS A 65 2.64 -0.87 9.21
CA LYS A 65 3.62 -0.55 10.26
C LYS A 65 3.07 -0.77 11.64
N GLU A 66 1.87 -0.27 11.92
CA GLU A 66 1.26 -0.38 13.23
C GLU A 66 0.84 -1.81 13.55
N ILE A 67 0.25 -2.54 12.59
CA ILE A 67 -0.16 -3.94 12.75
C ILE A 67 1.04 -4.85 13.08
N PHE A 68 2.19 -4.60 12.45
CA PHE A 68 3.39 -5.42 12.64
C PHE A 68 4.39 -4.85 13.66
N GLY A 69 4.11 -3.69 14.25
CA GLY A 69 5.00 -3.01 15.19
C GLY A 69 6.35 -2.63 14.59
N GLN A 70 6.39 -2.26 13.30
CA GLN A 70 7.62 -2.00 12.54
C GLN A 70 7.92 -0.50 12.43
N SER A 71 9.21 -0.16 12.47
CA SER A 71 9.73 1.18 12.20
C SER A 71 9.80 1.50 10.71
N ASP A 72 9.86 2.78 10.34
CA ASP A 72 9.99 3.20 8.92
C ASP A 72 11.20 2.58 8.22
N THR A 73 12.30 2.43 8.95
CA THR A 73 13.53 1.83 8.44
C THR A 73 13.36 0.34 8.15
N GLU A 74 12.60 -0.38 8.97
CA GLU A 74 12.36 -1.83 8.80
C GLU A 74 11.44 -2.10 7.62
N VAL A 75 10.42 -1.27 7.39
CA VAL A 75 9.51 -1.50 6.25
C VAL A 75 10.15 -1.13 4.91
N CYS A 76 11.05 -0.15 4.88
CA CYS A 76 11.75 0.24 3.65
C CYS A 76 12.93 -0.68 3.27
N SER A 77 13.31 -1.64 4.12
CA SER A 77 14.50 -2.48 3.94
C SER A 77 14.20 -3.90 3.46
N HIS A 78 12.94 -4.22 3.14
CA HIS A 78 12.47 -5.51 2.64
C HIS A 78 11.99 -5.49 1.20
#